data_AF-A0A0J5VHR5-F1
#
_entry.id   AF-A0A0J5VHR5-F1
#
_cell.length_a   1.000
_cell.length_b   1.000
_cell.length_c   1.000
_cell.angle_alpha   90.00
_cell.angle_beta   90.00
_cell.angle_gamma   90.00
#
_symmetry.space_group_name_H-M   'P 1'
#
loop_
_entity.id
_entity.type
_entity.pdbx_description
1 polymer ?
#
loop_
_entity_poly.entity_id
_entity_poly.type
_entity_poly.pdbx_seq_one_letter_code
_entity_poly.pdbx_strand_id
1 'polypeptide(L)'
;RPVALFVDEAHDLNGNTLIGLKRLMELVEDGGGSLSLILAGHPKLRNDLRRATMEEIGYRTDIFSLDGIAGSQREYLYWLIGACASDGTDVESILTEEAIDLLATKLRTPLQIQLHLTLAFEAGYRTGEKPVSAALVESILSRQLDDLEPTLTRHGYRVKDLVEQFDAKPAEIKALFGNALEPERAATLRDKMLAAGLPI
;
A
#
# COMPACT_ATOMS: atom_id res chain seq x y z
N ARG A 1 -9.56 -18.86 -28.61
CA ARG A 1 -10.20 -17.95 -27.62
C ARG A 1 -9.13 -16.99 -27.15
N PRO A 2 -9.41 -15.68 -27.03
CA PRO A 2 -8.43 -14.74 -26.50
C PRO A 2 -8.13 -15.06 -25.03
N VAL A 3 -6.87 -14.93 -24.63
CA VAL A 3 -6.39 -15.18 -23.26
C VAL A 3 -5.67 -13.93 -22.77
N ALA A 4 -5.92 -13.54 -21.52
CA ALA A 4 -5.16 -12.50 -20.83
C ALA A 4 -4.35 -13.13 -19.69
N LEU A 5 -3.04 -12.87 -19.64
CA LEU A 5 -2.13 -13.30 -18.58
C LEU A 5 -1.73 -12.09 -17.74
N PHE A 6 -2.14 -12.11 -16.47
CA PHE A 6 -1.75 -11.10 -15.48
C PHE A 6 -0.55 -11.61 -14.70
N VAL A 7 0.49 -10.79 -14.61
CA VAL A 7 1.66 -11.05 -13.79
C VAL A 7 1.80 -9.91 -12.80
N ASP A 8 1.54 -10.22 -11.53
CA ASP A 8 1.76 -9.30 -10.43
C ASP A 8 3.23 -9.34 -9.98
N GLU A 9 3.67 -8.26 -9.33
CA GLU A 9 5.07 -8.05 -8.95
C GLU A 9 6.07 -8.20 -10.12
N ALA A 10 5.65 -7.81 -11.31
CA ALA A 10 6.43 -7.95 -12.53
C ALA A 10 7.75 -7.15 -12.50
N HIS A 11 7.89 -6.21 -11.56
CA HIS A 11 9.09 -5.43 -11.31
C HIS A 11 10.28 -6.25 -10.75
N ASP A 12 10.01 -7.47 -10.27
CA ASP A 12 11.02 -8.44 -9.83
C ASP A 12 11.38 -9.47 -10.91
N LEU A 13 10.69 -9.46 -12.06
CA LEU A 13 11.04 -10.32 -13.17
C LEU A 13 12.39 -9.91 -13.74
N ASN A 14 13.22 -10.93 -14.01
CA ASN A 14 14.45 -10.71 -14.75
C ASN A 14 14.14 -10.44 -16.24
N GLY A 15 15.06 -9.75 -16.93
CA GLY A 15 14.88 -9.39 -18.34
C GLY A 15 14.75 -10.60 -19.28
N ASN A 16 15.36 -11.74 -18.94
CA ASN A 16 15.24 -12.96 -19.74
C ASN A 16 13.81 -13.52 -19.69
N THR A 17 13.13 -13.41 -18.55
CA THR A 17 11.72 -13.78 -18.39
C THR A 17 10.83 -12.88 -19.24
N LEU A 18 11.08 -11.56 -19.26
CA LEU A 18 10.32 -10.63 -20.10
C LEU A 18 10.50 -10.94 -21.59
N ILE A 19 11.72 -11.26 -22.03
CA ILE A 19 11.98 -11.73 -23.40
C ILE A 19 11.24 -13.04 -23.70
N GLY A 20 11.24 -13.96 -22.74
CA GLY A 20 10.49 -15.22 -22.85
C GLY A 20 8.98 -15.00 -23.02
N LEU A 21 8.40 -14.08 -22.25
CA LEU A 21 6.98 -13.71 -22.35
C LEU A 21 6.65 -13.08 -23.71
N LYS A 22 7.53 -12.23 -24.23
CA LYS A 22 7.40 -11.66 -25.58
C LYS A 22 7.40 -12.76 -26.65
N ARG A 23 8.32 -13.73 -26.58
CA ARG A 23 8.36 -14.86 -27.53
C ARG A 23 7.12 -15.74 -27.43
N LEU A 24 6.58 -15.92 -26.22
CA LEU A 24 5.34 -16.65 -26.01
C LEU A 24 4.16 -15.97 -26.72
N MET A 25 4.06 -14.64 -26.64
CA MET A 25 3.03 -13.89 -27.36
C MET A 25 3.14 -14.10 -28.88
N GLU A 26 4.34 -13.99 -29.44
CA GLU A 26 4.59 -14.21 -30.87
C GLU A 26 4.21 -15.64 -31.31
N LEU A 27 4.56 -16.64 -30.51
CA LEU A 27 4.21 -18.03 -30.79
C LEU A 27 2.69 -18.27 -30.81
N VAL A 28 1.95 -17.64 -29.89
CA VAL A 28 0.49 -17.75 -29.85
C VAL A 28 -0.14 -17.06 -31.06
N GLU A 29 0.39 -15.90 -31.47
CA GLU A 29 -0.07 -15.15 -32.63
C GLU A 29 0.17 -15.93 -33.94
N ASP A 30 1.34 -16.53 -34.12
CA ASP A 30 1.67 -17.40 -35.26
C ASP A 30 0.72 -18.60 -35.37
N GLY A 31 0.24 -19.10 -34.23
CA GLY A 31 -0.77 -20.18 -34.15
C GLY A 31 -2.21 -19.74 -34.41
N GLY A 32 -2.45 -18.47 -34.77
CA GLY A 32 -3.78 -17.89 -34.95
C GLY A 32 -4.53 -17.61 -33.64
N GLY A 33 -3.82 -17.63 -32.52
CA GLY A 33 -4.32 -17.30 -31.18
C GLY A 33 -4.19 -15.81 -30.85
N SER A 34 -4.66 -15.43 -29.67
CA SER A 34 -4.50 -14.07 -29.13
C SER A 34 -4.18 -14.16 -27.64
N LEU A 35 -3.02 -13.64 -27.26
CA LEU A 35 -2.53 -13.55 -25.89
C LEU A 35 -2.22 -12.08 -25.55
N SER A 36 -2.87 -11.56 -24.52
CA SER A 36 -2.55 -10.25 -23.93
C SER A 36 -1.79 -10.46 -22.64
N LEU A 37 -0.67 -9.74 -22.47
CA LEU A 37 0.14 -9.79 -21.26
C LEU A 37 -0.05 -8.48 -20.48
N ILE A 38 -0.46 -8.58 -19.22
CA ILE A 38 -0.62 -7.44 -18.31
C ILE A 38 0.39 -7.60 -17.18
N LEU A 39 1.32 -6.65 -17.09
CA LEU A 39 2.36 -6.62 -16.07
C LEU A 39 1.99 -5.56 -15.02
N ALA A 40 1.77 -5.99 -13.80
CA ALA A 40 1.49 -5.13 -12.65
C ALA A 40 2.69 -5.14 -11.69
N GLY A 41 2.99 -3.98 -11.08
CA GLY A 41 4.08 -3.87 -10.12
C GLY A 41 4.48 -2.42 -9.85
N HIS A 42 5.57 -2.25 -9.12
CA HIS A 42 6.04 -0.93 -8.71
C HIS A 42 6.52 -0.04 -9.89
N PRO A 43 6.55 1.30 -9.70
CA PRO A 43 7.02 2.25 -10.72
C PRO A 43 8.42 1.95 -11.29
N LYS A 44 9.24 1.19 -10.56
CA LYS A 44 10.51 0.64 -11.04
C LYS A 44 10.37 -0.12 -12.36
N LEU A 45 9.30 -0.91 -12.55
CA LEU A 45 9.06 -1.67 -13.78
C LEU A 45 9.02 -0.75 -15.02
N ARG A 46 8.30 0.37 -14.92
CA ARG A 46 8.24 1.39 -15.98
C ARG A 46 9.64 1.92 -16.31
N ASN A 47 10.49 2.13 -15.30
CA ASN A 47 11.85 2.62 -15.51
C ASN A 47 12.73 1.55 -16.17
N ASP A 48 12.57 0.29 -15.77
CA ASP A 48 13.34 -0.83 -16.34
C ASP A 48 12.98 -1.07 -17.81
N LEU A 49 11.69 -0.96 -18.18
CA LEU A 49 11.23 -1.07 -19.56
C LEU A 49 11.72 0.06 -20.48
N ARG A 50 12.15 1.20 -19.93
CA ARG A 50 12.70 2.34 -20.69
C ARG A 50 14.20 2.23 -20.98
N ARG A 51 14.88 1.22 -20.42
CA ARG A 51 16.33 1.03 -20.65
C ARG A 51 16.59 0.49 -22.05
N ALA A 52 17.73 0.87 -22.64
CA ALA A 52 18.14 0.41 -23.98
C ALA A 52 18.16 -1.13 -24.10
N THR A 53 18.48 -1.85 -23.03
CA THR A 53 18.48 -3.32 -23.02
C THR A 53 17.08 -3.94 -23.19
N MET A 54 16.01 -3.20 -22.88
CA MET A 54 14.61 -3.65 -22.92
C MET A 54 13.79 -2.88 -23.98
N GLU A 55 14.45 -2.16 -24.89
CA GLU A 55 13.84 -1.25 -25.85
C GLU A 55 12.74 -1.92 -26.70
N GLU A 56 12.97 -3.14 -27.18
CA GLU A 56 12.00 -3.90 -27.98
C GLU A 56 10.68 -4.16 -27.23
N ILE A 57 10.76 -4.47 -25.95
CA ILE A 57 9.60 -4.77 -25.10
C ILE A 57 8.95 -3.45 -24.64
N GLY A 58 9.76 -2.49 -24.23
CA GLY A 58 9.32 -1.17 -23.77
C GLY A 58 8.51 -0.41 -24.82
N TYR A 59 8.93 -0.40 -26.09
CA TYR A 59 8.18 0.28 -27.16
C TYR A 59 6.84 -0.38 -27.51
N ARG A 60 6.68 -1.67 -27.18
CA ARG A 60 5.45 -2.43 -27.43
C ARG A 60 4.53 -2.48 -26.20
N THR A 61 4.94 -1.87 -25.10
CA THR A 61 4.18 -1.89 -23.84
C THR A 61 3.47 -0.55 -23.63
N ASP A 62 2.15 -0.60 -23.55
CA ASP A 62 1.37 0.54 -23.06
C ASP A 62 1.48 0.61 -21.53
N ILE A 63 1.82 1.81 -21.02
CA ILE A 63 2.07 2.01 -19.58
C ILE A 63 0.93 2.82 -18.98
N PHE A 64 0.23 2.22 -18.04
CA PHE A 64 -0.79 2.87 -17.22
C PHE A 64 -0.27 3.01 -15.79
N SER A 65 -0.42 4.19 -15.21
CA SER A 65 -0.17 4.43 -13.79
C SER A 65 -1.48 4.31 -13.03
N LEU A 66 -1.49 3.51 -11.97
CA LEU A 66 -2.55 3.52 -10.96
C LEU A 66 -2.06 4.37 -9.79
N ASP A 67 -2.60 5.57 -9.66
CA ASP A 67 -2.29 6.43 -8.53
C ASP A 67 -2.96 5.86 -7.27
N GLY A 68 -2.30 6.05 -6.13
CA GLY A 68 -2.85 5.64 -4.84
C GLY A 68 -4.09 6.47 -4.45
N ILE A 69 -4.75 6.07 -3.36
CA ILE A 69 -5.96 6.75 -2.85
C ILE A 69 -5.68 8.07 -2.11
N ALA A 70 -4.49 8.65 -2.26
CA ALA A 70 -4.10 9.84 -1.53
C ALA A 70 -4.99 11.03 -1.93
N GLY A 71 -5.67 11.63 -0.94
CA GLY A 71 -6.67 12.68 -1.16
C GLY A 71 -8.11 12.16 -1.23
N SER A 72 -8.30 10.86 -1.42
CA SER A 72 -9.61 10.20 -1.54
C SER A 72 -9.86 9.16 -0.44
N GLN A 73 -9.12 9.22 0.68
CA GLN A 73 -9.24 8.22 1.75
C GLN A 73 -10.64 8.19 2.36
N ARG A 74 -11.26 9.35 2.58
CA ARG A 74 -12.62 9.43 3.12
C ARG A 74 -13.61 8.81 2.15
N GLU A 75 -13.55 9.18 0.87
CA GLU A 75 -14.40 8.60 -0.19
C GLU A 75 -14.23 7.08 -0.28
N TYR A 76 -12.98 6.61 -0.21
CA TYR A 76 -12.66 5.18 -0.21
C TYR A 76 -13.25 4.46 1.01
N LEU A 77 -13.19 5.05 2.21
CA LEU A 77 -13.81 4.50 3.42
C LEU A 77 -15.33 4.36 3.29
N TYR A 78 -16.00 5.42 2.84
CA TYR A 78 -17.45 5.39 2.60
C TYR A 78 -17.83 4.32 1.58
N TRP A 79 -17.12 4.26 0.45
CA TRP A 79 -17.34 3.25 -0.57
C TRP A 79 -17.11 1.83 -0.04
N LEU A 80 -15.99 1.60 0.66
CA LEU A 80 -15.62 0.28 1.17
C LEU A 80 -16.64 -0.23 2.19
N ILE A 81 -17.05 0.62 3.14
CA ILE A 81 -18.05 0.25 4.14
C ILE A 81 -19.41 0.03 3.47
N GLY A 82 -19.81 0.91 2.56
CA GLY A 82 -21.04 0.75 1.79
C GLY A 82 -21.10 -0.53 0.96
N ALA A 83 -19.97 -0.95 0.38
CA ALA A 83 -19.87 -2.20 -0.38
C ALA A 83 -19.94 -3.46 0.51
N CYS A 84 -19.65 -3.34 1.81
CA CYS A 84 -19.72 -4.43 2.77
C CYS A 84 -21.01 -4.43 3.60
N ALA A 85 -21.67 -3.28 3.75
CA ALA A 85 -22.87 -3.14 4.53
C ALA A 85 -24.11 -3.67 3.80
N SER A 86 -25.18 -3.96 4.55
CA SER A 86 -26.47 -4.29 3.94
C SER A 86 -27.11 -3.05 3.32
N ASP A 87 -27.86 -3.25 2.23
CA ASP A 87 -28.55 -2.16 1.53
C ASP A 87 -29.33 -1.24 2.48
N GLY A 88 -29.11 0.07 2.34
CA GLY A 88 -29.76 1.10 3.16
C GLY A 88 -29.16 1.32 4.55
N THR A 89 -28.04 0.66 4.88
CA THR A 89 -27.30 0.93 6.12
C THR A 89 -26.45 2.18 5.95
N ASP A 90 -26.61 3.15 6.84
CA ASP A 90 -25.81 4.37 6.87
C ASP A 90 -24.41 4.10 7.44
N VAL A 91 -23.36 4.65 6.84
CA VAL A 91 -21.97 4.39 7.25
C VAL A 91 -21.72 4.92 8.66
N GLU A 92 -22.34 6.05 8.98
CA GLU A 92 -22.32 6.76 10.25
C GLU A 92 -22.96 5.96 11.40
N SER A 93 -23.79 4.95 11.05
CA SER A 93 -24.34 4.00 12.02
C SER A 93 -23.38 2.85 12.38
N ILE A 94 -22.29 2.71 11.63
CA ILE A 94 -21.25 1.69 11.81
C ILE A 94 -20.00 2.31 12.45
N LEU A 95 -19.57 3.49 11.98
CA LEU A 95 -18.44 4.27 12.49
C LEU A 95 -18.88 5.71 12.70
N THR A 96 -18.44 6.36 13.78
CA THR A 96 -18.72 7.80 13.92
C THR A 96 -17.97 8.60 12.86
N GLU A 97 -18.47 9.79 12.54
CA GLU A 97 -17.85 10.65 11.53
C GLU A 97 -16.40 11.00 11.90
N GLU A 98 -16.14 11.24 13.19
CA GLU A 98 -14.80 11.53 13.70
C GLU A 98 -13.86 10.32 13.59
N ALA A 99 -14.40 9.10 13.69
CA ALA A 99 -13.62 7.88 13.51
C ALA A 99 -13.19 7.73 12.04
N ILE A 100 -14.09 8.05 11.10
CA ILE A 100 -13.82 8.06 9.66
C ILE A 100 -12.75 9.10 9.35
N ASP A 101 -12.87 10.31 9.88
CA ASP A 101 -11.87 11.38 9.70
C ASP A 101 -10.50 10.99 10.24
N LEU A 102 -10.47 10.35 11.42
CA LEU A 102 -9.23 9.89 12.02
C LEU A 102 -8.55 8.83 11.13
N LEU A 103 -9.29 7.83 10.65
CA LEU A 103 -8.78 6.80 9.74
C LEU A 103 -8.31 7.42 8.42
N ALA A 104 -9.09 8.31 7.82
CA ALA A 104 -8.77 8.97 6.56
C ALA A 104 -7.50 9.83 6.65
N THR A 105 -7.31 10.48 7.80
CA THR A 105 -6.14 11.34 8.07
C THR A 105 -4.87 10.52 8.29
N LYS A 106 -4.99 9.40 9.02
CA LYS A 106 -3.82 8.63 9.48
C LYS A 106 -3.37 7.56 8.50
N LEU A 107 -4.28 6.99 7.70
CA LEU A 107 -3.98 5.85 6.84
C LEU A 107 -3.78 6.28 5.39
N ARG A 108 -2.85 5.63 4.70
CA ARG A 108 -2.44 6.04 3.34
C ARG A 108 -2.84 5.03 2.27
N THR A 109 -2.84 3.74 2.60
CA THR A 109 -3.08 2.67 1.62
C THR A 109 -4.39 1.92 1.88
N PRO A 110 -5.02 1.36 0.82
CA PRO A 110 -6.19 0.49 0.96
C PRO A 110 -5.98 -0.65 1.96
N LEU A 111 -4.79 -1.26 1.94
CA LEU A 111 -4.44 -2.36 2.84
C LEU A 111 -4.37 -1.91 4.30
N GLN A 112 -3.75 -0.76 4.57
CA GLN A 112 -3.75 -0.17 5.91
C GLN A 112 -5.18 0.09 6.40
N ILE A 113 -6.03 0.68 5.55
CA ILE A 113 -7.43 0.94 5.89
C ILE A 113 -8.18 -0.35 6.24
N GLN A 114 -8.08 -1.38 5.41
CA GLN A 114 -8.73 -2.67 5.65
C GLN A 114 -8.27 -3.33 6.96
N LEU A 115 -6.97 -3.31 7.24
CA LEU A 115 -6.41 -3.86 8.48
C LEU A 115 -6.98 -3.13 9.70
N HIS A 116 -6.93 -1.80 9.72
CA HIS A 116 -7.35 -1.01 10.87
C HIS A 116 -8.87 -1.04 11.08
N LEU A 117 -9.65 -1.06 10.00
CA LEU A 117 -11.09 -1.28 10.09
C LEU A 117 -11.40 -2.64 10.71
N THR A 118 -10.72 -3.69 10.27
CA THR A 118 -10.89 -5.05 10.84
C THR A 118 -10.63 -5.04 12.35
N LEU A 119 -9.49 -4.46 12.76
CA LEU A 119 -9.14 -4.37 14.18
C LEU A 119 -10.14 -3.52 14.98
N ALA A 120 -10.58 -2.39 14.43
CA ALA A 120 -11.56 -1.51 15.07
C ALA A 120 -12.93 -2.18 15.22
N PHE A 121 -13.39 -2.90 14.21
CA PHE A 121 -14.65 -3.64 14.27
C PHE A 121 -14.58 -4.85 15.22
N GLU A 122 -13.47 -5.59 15.23
CA GLU A 122 -13.28 -6.65 16.22
C GLU A 122 -13.29 -6.10 17.66
N ALA A 123 -12.61 -4.97 17.88
CA ALA A 123 -12.59 -4.32 19.19
C ALA A 123 -13.99 -3.81 19.57
N GLY A 124 -14.69 -3.15 18.65
CA GLY A 124 -16.05 -2.64 18.86
C GLY A 124 -17.04 -3.75 19.16
N TYR A 125 -16.92 -4.89 18.46
CA TYR A 125 -17.72 -6.07 18.75
C TYR A 125 -17.44 -6.61 20.17
N ARG A 126 -16.17 -6.68 20.58
CA ARG A 126 -15.79 -7.15 21.93
C ARG A 126 -16.26 -6.21 23.05
N THR A 127 -16.30 -4.90 22.80
CA THR A 127 -16.74 -3.90 23.78
C THR A 127 -18.25 -3.61 23.70
N GLY A 128 -18.95 -4.13 22.71
CA GLY A 128 -20.37 -3.86 22.47
C GLY A 128 -20.63 -2.44 21.95
N GLU A 129 -19.62 -1.81 21.34
CA GLU A 129 -19.68 -0.43 20.87
C GLU A 129 -20.19 -0.35 19.43
N LYS A 130 -21.30 0.36 19.23
CA LYS A 130 -21.89 0.65 17.92
C LYS A 130 -22.60 2.02 17.97
N PRO A 131 -22.24 2.99 17.12
CA PRO A 131 -21.13 2.96 16.14
C PRO A 131 -19.75 2.94 16.82
N VAL A 132 -18.74 2.44 16.11
CA VAL A 132 -17.33 2.49 16.55
C VAL A 132 -16.86 3.94 16.60
N SER A 133 -16.43 4.40 17.77
CA SER A 133 -16.01 5.78 18.01
C SER A 133 -14.56 6.06 17.62
N ALA A 134 -14.23 7.34 17.46
CA ALA A 134 -12.87 7.80 17.27
C ALA A 134 -11.93 7.39 18.42
N ALA A 135 -12.43 7.38 19.66
CA ALA A 135 -11.62 6.99 20.82
C ALA A 135 -11.19 5.51 20.76
N LEU A 136 -12.10 4.63 20.33
CA LEU A 136 -11.77 3.22 20.13
C LEU A 136 -10.76 3.06 18.97
N VAL A 137 -10.98 3.74 17.85
CA VAL A 137 -10.04 3.73 16.71
C VAL A 137 -8.66 4.25 17.10
N GLU A 138 -8.59 5.35 17.86
CA GLU A 138 -7.33 5.92 18.33
C GLU A 138 -6.54 4.92 19.19
N SER A 139 -7.22 4.17 20.05
CA SER A 139 -6.59 3.13 20.87
C SER A 139 -5.99 1.97 20.04
N ILE A 140 -6.57 1.68 18.87
CA ILE A 140 -6.07 0.67 17.94
C ILE A 140 -4.86 1.21 17.19
N LEU A 141 -4.95 2.44 16.68
CA LEU A 141 -3.86 3.11 15.98
C LEU A 141 -2.63 3.29 16.88
N SER A 142 -2.82 3.67 18.14
CA SER A 142 -1.71 3.86 19.08
C SER A 142 -0.96 2.55 19.34
N ARG A 143 -1.68 1.44 19.51
CA ARG A 143 -1.06 0.12 19.74
C ARG A 143 -0.21 -0.37 18.56
N GLN A 144 -0.59 -0.05 17.32
CA GLN A 144 0.25 -0.39 16.15
C GLN A 144 1.38 0.60 15.89
N LEU A 145 1.25 1.86 16.31
CA LEU A 145 2.38 2.79 16.29
C LEU A 145 3.52 2.30 17.21
N ASP A 146 3.18 1.62 18.30
CA ASP A 146 4.15 0.91 19.16
C ASP A 146 4.80 -0.32 18.45
N ASP A 147 4.23 -0.81 17.35
CA ASP A 147 4.70 -1.94 16.54
C ASP A 147 5.49 -1.51 15.27
N LEU A 148 5.84 -0.21 15.13
CA LEU A 148 6.61 0.31 13.99
C LEU A 148 7.98 -0.39 13.87
N GLU A 149 8.66 -0.60 15.00
CA GLU A 149 9.95 -1.29 15.06
C GLU A 149 9.85 -2.78 14.65
N PRO A 150 8.94 -3.59 15.22
CA PRO A 150 8.68 -4.96 14.75
C PRO A 150 8.34 -5.06 13.27
N THR A 151 7.58 -4.10 12.72
CA THR A 151 7.15 -4.11 11.32
C THR A 151 8.32 -3.82 10.38
N LEU A 152 9.08 -2.76 10.62
CA LEU A 152 10.28 -2.43 9.85
C LEU A 152 11.33 -3.54 9.93
N THR A 153 11.51 -4.13 11.12
CA THR A 153 12.45 -5.25 11.30
C THR A 153 12.05 -6.48 10.48
N ARG A 154 10.76 -6.81 10.39
CA ARG A 154 10.25 -7.93 9.55
C ARG A 154 10.47 -7.70 8.06
N HIS A 155 10.46 -6.45 7.63
CA HIS A 155 10.77 -6.05 6.25
C HIS A 155 12.26 -5.80 6.00
N GLY A 156 13.12 -6.15 6.97
CA GLY A 156 14.58 -6.09 6.83
C GLY A 156 15.19 -4.73 7.16
N TYR A 157 14.42 -3.74 7.58
CA TYR A 157 14.89 -2.41 7.96
C TYR A 157 15.19 -2.37 9.46
N ARG A 158 16.48 -2.46 9.82
CA ARG A 158 16.93 -2.31 11.22
C ARG A 158 17.29 -0.86 11.49
N VAL A 159 17.42 -0.50 12.76
CA VAL A 159 17.81 0.86 13.20
C VAL A 159 19.04 1.39 12.46
N LYS A 160 20.03 0.52 12.18
CA LYS A 160 21.25 0.91 11.46
C LYS A 160 20.96 1.32 10.01
N ASP A 161 20.11 0.58 9.31
CA ASP A 161 19.75 0.82 7.92
C ASP A 161 18.95 2.13 7.79
N LEU A 162 18.05 2.39 8.75
CA LEU A 162 17.26 3.63 8.81
C LEU A 162 18.11 4.87 9.10
N VAL A 163 19.13 4.74 9.94
CA VAL A 163 20.09 5.81 10.24
C VAL A 163 20.91 6.18 9.01
N GLU A 164 21.40 5.17 8.27
CA GLU A 164 22.20 5.38 7.05
C GLU A 164 21.36 5.94 5.90
N GLN A 165 20.10 5.51 5.77
CA GLN A 165 19.25 5.86 4.62
C GLN A 165 18.49 7.19 4.78
N PHE A 166 18.17 7.61 6.01
CA PHE A 166 17.30 8.77 6.27
C PHE A 166 17.97 9.96 6.95
N ASP A 167 19.29 9.93 7.11
CA ASP A 167 20.09 10.99 7.76
C ASP A 167 19.50 11.37 9.13
N ALA A 168 19.33 10.35 9.97
CA ALA A 168 18.74 10.44 11.30
C ALA A 168 19.69 9.86 12.33
N LYS A 169 19.72 10.41 13.54
CA LYS A 169 20.52 9.83 14.63
C LYS A 169 19.85 8.55 15.16
N PRO A 170 20.62 7.57 15.67
CA PRO A 170 20.05 6.37 16.28
C PRO A 170 19.07 6.67 17.42
N ALA A 171 19.30 7.76 18.17
CA ALA A 171 18.39 8.22 19.22
C ALA A 171 17.06 8.75 18.66
N GLU A 172 17.07 9.41 17.49
CA GLU A 172 15.86 9.89 16.83
C GLU A 172 15.03 8.71 16.29
N ILE A 173 15.67 7.70 15.69
CA ILE A 173 14.96 6.49 15.21
C ILE A 173 14.34 5.71 16.37
N LYS A 174 15.06 5.56 17.49
CA LYS A 174 14.50 4.92 18.70
C LYS A 174 13.37 5.75 19.31
N ALA A 175 13.49 7.07 19.33
CA ALA A 175 12.41 7.96 19.78
C ALA A 175 11.21 7.92 18.83
N LEU A 176 11.42 7.76 17.52
CA LEU A 176 10.36 7.56 16.54
C LEU A 176 9.59 6.26 16.79
N PHE A 177 10.31 5.18 17.12
CA PHE A 177 9.72 3.87 17.46
C PHE A 177 8.93 3.93 18.77
N GLY A 178 9.43 4.63 19.78
CA GLY A 178 8.75 4.81 21.07
C GLY A 178 7.79 6.01 21.14
N ASN A 179 7.44 6.61 20.00
CA ASN A 179 6.56 7.80 19.89
C ASN A 179 6.97 8.98 20.80
N ALA A 180 8.26 9.10 21.11
CA ALA A 180 8.87 10.11 21.96
C ALA A 180 9.63 11.18 21.15
N LEU A 181 9.48 11.17 19.82
CA LEU A 181 10.08 12.16 18.93
C LEU A 181 9.13 13.33 18.70
N GLU A 182 9.68 14.54 18.59
CA GLU A 182 8.93 15.75 18.28
C GLU A 182 8.03 15.58 17.04
N PRO A 183 6.74 15.99 17.08
CA PRO A 183 5.75 15.66 16.04
C PRO A 183 6.15 16.10 14.62
N GLU A 184 6.68 17.30 14.46
CA GLU A 184 7.14 17.82 13.16
C GLU A 184 8.32 17.01 12.60
N ARG A 185 9.24 16.60 13.48
CA ARG A 185 10.41 15.81 13.11
C ARG A 185 10.02 14.38 12.78
N ALA A 186 9.08 13.81 13.53
CA ALA A 186 8.52 12.49 13.28
C ALA A 186 7.77 12.43 11.94
N ALA A 187 6.95 13.45 11.63
CA ALA A 187 6.27 13.56 10.34
C ALA A 187 7.28 13.64 9.19
N THR A 188 8.32 14.48 9.32
CA THR A 188 9.36 14.62 8.30
C THR A 188 10.11 13.31 8.03
N LEU A 189 10.46 12.55 9.08
CA LEU A 189 11.13 11.26 8.91
C LEU A 189 10.20 10.21 8.30
N ARG A 190 8.93 10.17 8.71
CA ARG A 190 7.93 9.29 8.11
C ARG A 190 7.69 9.60 6.64
N ASP A 191 7.58 10.88 6.26
CA ASP A 191 7.40 11.27 4.87
C ASP A 191 8.60 10.85 4.00
N LYS A 192 9.82 10.97 4.53
CA LYS A 192 11.04 10.47 3.85
C LYS A 192 11.03 8.94 3.72
N MET A 193 10.68 8.23 4.78
CA MET A 193 10.59 6.76 4.79
C MET A 193 9.51 6.27 3.81
N LEU A 194 8.38 6.95 3.75
CA LEU A 194 7.29 6.64 2.83
C LEU A 194 7.68 6.96 1.38
N ALA A 195 8.39 8.08 1.14
CA ALA A 195 8.96 8.40 -0.17
C ALA A 195 10.01 7.39 -0.64
N ALA A 196 10.70 6.74 0.30
CA ALA A 196 11.63 5.64 0.03
C ALA A 196 10.95 4.26 -0.06
N GLY A 197 9.62 4.19 0.12
CA GLY A 197 8.83 2.98 -0.05
C GLY A 197 8.85 2.03 1.16
N LEU A 198 9.15 2.53 2.36
CA LEU A 198 9.10 1.70 3.57
C LEU A 198 7.65 1.37 3.95
N PRO A 199 7.39 0.17 4.49
CA PRO A 199 6.07 -0.25 4.95
C PRO A 199 5.80 0.32 6.35
N ILE A 200 5.48 1.62 6.39
CA ILE A 200 5.17 2.41 7.59
C ILE A 200 3.79 3.06 7.54
#